data_AF-C4KG60-F1
#
_entry.id   AF-C4KG60-F1
#
_cell.length_a   1.000
_cell.length_b   1.000
_cell.length_c   1.000
_cell.angle_alpha   90.00
_cell.angle_beta   90.00
_cell.angle_gamma   90.00
#
_symmetry.space_group_name_H-M   'P 1'
#
loop_
_entity.id
_entity.type
_entity.pdbx_description
1 polymer ?
#
loop_
_entity_poly.entity_id
_entity_poly.type
_entity_poly.pdbx_seq_one_letter_code
_entity_poly.pdbx_strand_id
1 'polypeptide(L)'
;MNVEEIKSVLKEQREDAENLLNRAIPRDVPKEDLLARLSIPNVLAILGVRRSGKSTLSLLLLKDKNFAYVDFDDEKLRNLKAEELHMVEQAIYELYADFLSALER
;
A
#
# COMPACT_ATOMS: atom_id res chain seq x y z
N MET A 1 -4.00 -2.93 -20.01
CA MET A 1 -4.05 -1.66 -19.24
C MET A 1 -2.69 -1.00 -19.39
N ASN A 2 -2.62 0.32 -19.56
CA ASN A 2 -1.34 1.03 -19.66
C ASN A 2 -0.94 1.67 -18.32
N VAL A 3 0.28 2.20 -18.25
CA VAL A 3 0.85 2.81 -17.02
C VAL A 3 -0.01 3.98 -16.52
N GLU A 4 -0.53 4.84 -17.39
CA GLU A 4 -1.37 5.98 -16.98
C GLU A 4 -2.73 5.54 -16.42
N GLU A 5 -3.33 4.49 -16.99
CA GLU A 5 -4.53 3.87 -16.44
C GLU A 5 -4.27 3.30 -15.04
N ILE A 6 -3.15 2.57 -14.86
CA ILE A 6 -2.75 2.05 -13.54
C ILE A 6 -2.55 3.20 -12.57
N LYS A 7 -1.90 4.29 -12.97
CA LYS A 7 -1.68 5.47 -12.13
C LYS A 7 -2.99 6.09 -11.64
N SER A 8 -4.00 6.18 -12.50
CA SER A 8 -5.32 6.64 -12.10
C SER A 8 -5.92 5.75 -11.01
N VAL A 9 -5.84 4.42 -11.19
CA VAL A 9 -6.32 3.46 -10.19
C VAL A 9 -5.58 3.61 -8.87
N LEU A 10 -4.25 3.69 -8.89
CA LEU A 10 -3.45 3.83 -7.67
C LEU A 10 -3.72 5.14 -6.91
N LYS A 11 -4.00 6.24 -7.63
CA LYS A 11 -4.41 7.51 -7.01
C LYS A 11 -5.76 7.37 -6.29
N GLU A 12 -6.75 6.80 -6.95
CA GLU A 12 -8.07 6.56 -6.35
C GLU A 12 -7.96 5.64 -5.13
N GLN A 13 -7.21 4.54 -5.23
CA GLN A 13 -6.97 3.62 -4.12
C GLN A 13 -6.30 4.31 -2.93
N ARG A 14 -5.36 5.22 -3.19
CA ARG A 14 -4.70 6.00 -2.14
C ARG A 14 -5.67 6.96 -1.46
N GLU A 15 -6.49 7.70 -2.22
CA GLU A 15 -7.52 8.58 -1.64
C GLU A 15 -8.48 7.80 -0.74
N ASP A 16 -8.92 6.62 -1.18
CA ASP A 16 -9.77 5.73 -0.38
C ASP A 16 -9.08 5.23 0.90
N ALA A 17 -7.79 4.90 0.82
CA ALA A 17 -6.98 4.49 1.96
C ALA A 17 -6.81 5.64 2.97
N GLU A 18 -6.55 6.86 2.51
CA GLU A 18 -6.43 8.06 3.35
C GLU A 18 -7.77 8.40 4.02
N ASN A 19 -8.88 8.34 3.28
CA ASN A 19 -10.23 8.47 3.83
C ASN A 19 -10.54 7.42 4.90
N LEU A 20 -10.11 6.18 4.68
CA LEU A 20 -10.23 5.12 5.68
C LEU A 20 -9.41 5.44 6.94
N LEU A 21 -8.16 5.90 6.79
CA LEU A 21 -7.27 6.24 7.90
C LEU A 21 -7.75 7.41 8.74
N ASN A 22 -8.50 8.34 8.13
CA ASN A 22 -9.10 9.48 8.82
C ASN A 22 -10.27 9.08 9.73
N ARG A 23 -11.01 8.02 9.38
CA ARG A 23 -12.12 7.49 10.19
C ARG A 23 -11.76 6.28 11.05
N ALA A 24 -10.58 5.71 10.86
CA ALA A 24 -10.16 4.48 11.54
C ALA A 24 -9.84 4.73 13.01
N ILE A 25 -10.28 3.82 13.87
CA ILE A 25 -9.96 3.82 15.30
C ILE A 25 -8.59 3.17 15.49
N PRO A 26 -7.69 3.76 16.32
CA PRO A 26 -6.41 3.15 16.67
C PRO A 26 -6.56 1.73 17.21
N ARG A 27 -5.59 0.87 16.92
CA ARG A 27 -5.55 -0.52 17.41
C ARG A 27 -4.43 -0.67 18.41
N ASP A 28 -4.70 -1.42 19.47
CA ASP A 28 -3.68 -1.83 20.43
C ASP A 28 -2.88 -2.99 19.83
N VAL A 29 -1.75 -2.64 19.22
CA VAL A 29 -0.81 -3.56 18.56
C VAL A 29 0.61 -3.07 18.85
N PRO A 30 1.62 -3.97 18.88
CA PRO A 30 3.01 -3.58 19.08
C PRO A 30 3.57 -2.93 17.81
N LYS A 31 3.12 -1.70 17.51
CA LYS A 31 3.41 -0.96 16.27
C LYS A 31 4.92 -0.82 16.05
N GLU A 32 5.66 -0.49 17.09
CA GLU A 32 7.11 -0.27 17.03
C GLU A 32 7.87 -1.56 16.67
N ASP A 33 7.53 -2.71 17.27
CA ASP A 33 8.16 -4.00 16.94
C ASP A 33 7.83 -4.42 15.50
N LEU A 34 6.57 -4.25 15.09
CA LEU A 34 6.15 -4.59 13.72
C LEU A 34 6.85 -3.71 12.67
N LEU A 35 6.98 -2.40 12.95
CA LEU A 35 7.70 -1.48 12.07
C LEU A 35 9.21 -1.75 12.06
N ALA A 36 9.80 -2.15 13.19
CA ALA A 36 11.22 -2.53 13.25
C ALA A 36 11.53 -3.74 12.34
N ARG A 37 10.57 -4.66 12.16
CA ARG A 37 10.74 -5.79 11.23
C ARG A 37 10.76 -5.36 9.75
N LEU A 38 10.21 -4.19 9.45
CA LEU A 38 10.18 -3.57 8.12
C LEU A 38 11.36 -2.61 7.87
N SER A 39 12.25 -2.39 8.85
CA SER A 39 13.43 -1.52 8.67
C SER A 39 14.56 -2.19 7.87
N ILE A 40 14.41 -3.47 7.56
CA ILE A 40 15.27 -4.27 6.68
C ILE A 40 14.39 -4.79 5.52
N PRO A 41 14.96 -5.24 4.37
CA PRO A 41 14.19 -5.63 3.18
C PRO A 41 13.44 -6.97 3.39
N ASN A 42 12.50 -6.96 4.32
CA ASN A 42 11.63 -8.05 4.70
C ASN A 42 10.21 -7.81 4.20
N VAL A 43 9.48 -8.91 4.05
CA VAL A 43 8.04 -8.89 3.83
C VAL A 43 7.35 -9.19 5.16
N LEU A 44 6.49 -8.27 5.63
CA LEU A 44 5.58 -8.52 6.74
C LEU A 44 4.23 -9.01 6.21
N ALA A 45 3.95 -10.30 6.38
CA ALA A 45 2.67 -10.88 6.00
C ALA A 45 1.67 -10.85 7.18
N ILE A 46 0.53 -10.17 7.01
CA ILE A 46 -0.57 -10.14 7.99
C ILE A 46 -1.65 -11.12 7.53
N LEU A 47 -1.80 -12.23 8.26
CA LEU A 47 -2.72 -13.33 7.92
C LEU A 47 -3.97 -13.34 8.80
N GLY A 48 -5.01 -14.07 8.35
CA GLY A 48 -6.25 -14.25 9.10
C GLY A 48 -7.51 -14.33 8.24
N VAL A 49 -8.64 -14.63 8.88
CA VAL A 49 -9.94 -14.90 8.21
C VAL A 49 -10.52 -13.68 7.47
N ARG A 50 -11.44 -13.92 6.52
CA ARG A 50 -12.13 -12.84 5.78
C ARG A 50 -12.84 -11.90 6.76
N ARG A 51 -12.73 -10.58 6.51
CA ARG A 51 -13.27 -9.48 7.36
C ARG A 51 -12.66 -9.33 8.76
N SER A 52 -11.48 -9.90 9.04
CA SER A 52 -10.76 -9.66 10.31
C SER A 52 -10.04 -8.30 10.41
N GLY A 53 -10.15 -7.43 9.39
CA GLY A 53 -9.56 -6.08 9.42
C GLY A 53 -8.07 -6.01 9.08
N LYS A 54 -7.51 -7.00 8.35
CA LYS A 54 -6.08 -7.05 7.98
C LYS A 54 -5.62 -5.83 7.20
N SER A 55 -6.29 -5.48 6.10
CA SER A 55 -5.93 -4.32 5.28
C SER A 55 -6.00 -3.01 6.08
N THR A 56 -7.03 -2.90 6.94
CA THR A 56 -7.15 -1.78 7.90
C THR A 56 -5.98 -1.72 8.87
N LEU A 57 -5.54 -2.87 9.42
CA LEU A 57 -4.38 -2.94 10.30
C LEU A 57 -3.09 -2.55 9.56
N SER A 58 -2.87 -3.05 8.34
CA SER A 58 -1.71 -2.68 7.51
C SER A 58 -1.63 -1.17 7.28
N LEU A 59 -2.75 -0.54 6.90
CA LEU A 59 -2.82 0.90 6.72
C LEU A 59 -2.56 1.65 8.04
N LEU A 60 -3.17 1.23 9.15
CA LEU A 60 -2.97 1.85 10.46
C LEU A 60 -1.52 1.76 10.95
N LEU A 61 -0.83 0.65 10.68
CA LEU A 61 0.59 0.49 10.99
C LEU A 61 1.45 1.51 10.24
N LEU A 62 1.09 1.82 8.99
CA LEU A 62 1.84 2.71 8.10
C LEU A 62 1.34 4.16 8.06
N LYS A 63 0.29 4.53 8.81
CA LYS A 63 -0.38 5.84 8.76
C LYS A 63 0.55 7.05 8.77
N ASP A 64 1.68 6.96 9.48
CA ASP A 64 2.64 8.06 9.66
C ASP A 64 3.97 7.80 8.91
N LYS A 65 3.93 6.93 7.89
CA LYS A 65 5.08 6.55 7.07
C LYS A 65 4.80 6.89 5.61
N ASN A 66 5.85 7.10 4.84
CA ASN A 66 5.75 7.16 3.40
C ASN A 66 5.71 5.73 2.85
N PHE A 67 4.65 5.38 2.15
CA PHE A 67 4.50 4.08 1.49
C PHE A 67 3.68 4.22 0.21
N ALA A 68 3.92 3.32 -0.73
CA ALA A 68 3.03 3.12 -1.87
C ALA A 68 1.92 2.13 -1.49
N TYR A 69 0.69 2.40 -1.94
CA TYR A 69 -0.45 1.52 -1.72
C TYR A 69 -0.95 0.95 -3.05
N VAL A 70 -1.18 -0.36 -3.06
CA VAL A 70 -1.82 -1.08 -4.16
C VAL A 70 -2.75 -2.13 -3.58
N ASP A 71 -4.01 -2.12 -4.02
CA ASP A 71 -4.97 -3.19 -3.79
C ASP A 71 -5.15 -4.01 -5.07
N PHE A 72 -4.57 -5.22 -5.11
CA PHE A 72 -4.67 -6.11 -6.26
C PHE A 72 -6.04 -6.81 -6.39
N ASP A 73 -6.92 -6.74 -5.37
CA ASP A 73 -8.28 -7.29 -5.46
C ASP A 73 -9.25 -6.36 -6.24
N ASP A 74 -8.81 -5.12 -6.51
CA ASP A 74 -9.54 -4.12 -7.30
C ASP A 74 -9.88 -4.67 -8.69
N GLU A 75 -11.15 -4.54 -9.08
CA GLU A 75 -11.69 -5.06 -10.34
C GLU A 75 -10.96 -4.53 -11.56
N LYS A 76 -10.44 -3.30 -11.48
CA LYS A 76 -9.67 -2.66 -12.56
C LYS A 76 -8.31 -3.35 -12.75
N LEU A 77 -7.73 -3.91 -11.68
CA LEU A 77 -6.42 -4.59 -11.68
C LEU A 77 -6.53 -6.11 -11.86
N ARG A 78 -7.71 -6.73 -11.68
CA ARG A 78 -7.90 -8.19 -11.69
C ARG A 78 -7.40 -8.94 -12.93
N ASN A 79 -7.36 -8.28 -14.09
CA ASN A 79 -6.95 -8.90 -15.34
C ASN A 79 -5.45 -8.75 -15.65
N LEU A 80 -4.67 -8.13 -14.76
CA LEU A 80 -3.22 -8.02 -14.93
C LEU A 80 -2.57 -9.39 -14.88
N LYS A 81 -1.70 -9.65 -15.85
CA LYS A 81 -0.83 -10.82 -15.89
C LYS A 81 0.46 -10.56 -15.13
N ALA A 82 1.14 -11.65 -14.74
CA ALA A 82 2.44 -11.56 -14.06
C ALA A 82 3.47 -10.75 -14.89
N GLU A 83 3.48 -10.92 -16.20
CA GLU A 83 4.34 -10.19 -17.14
C GLU A 83 4.07 -8.68 -17.14
N GLU A 84 2.88 -8.25 -16.72
CA GLU A 84 2.42 -6.86 -16.72
C GLU A 84 2.69 -6.14 -15.39
N LEU A 85 3.18 -6.85 -14.36
CA LEU A 85 3.44 -6.27 -13.04
C LEU A 85 4.50 -5.17 -13.06
N HIS A 86 5.42 -5.20 -14.04
CA HIS A 86 6.40 -4.12 -14.23
C HIS A 86 5.73 -2.76 -14.51
N MET A 87 4.54 -2.74 -15.10
CA MET A 87 3.79 -1.49 -15.31
C MET A 87 3.22 -0.93 -14.00
N VAL A 88 2.87 -1.80 -13.05
CA VAL A 88 2.45 -1.39 -11.70
C VAL A 88 3.63 -0.83 -10.93
N GLU A 89 4.78 -1.48 -11.01
CA GLU A 89 6.03 -0.99 -10.44
C GLU A 89 6.41 0.39 -11.01
N GLN A 90 6.37 0.54 -12.33
CA GLN A 90 6.63 1.84 -12.98
C GLN A 90 5.65 2.92 -12.52
N ALA A 91 4.35 2.60 -12.47
CA ALA A 91 3.32 3.52 -11.99
C ALA A 91 3.57 3.96 -10.54
N ILE A 92 4.01 3.04 -9.67
CA ILE A 92 4.40 3.35 -8.29
C ILE A 92 5.58 4.31 -8.28
N TYR A 93 6.66 4.03 -9.01
CA TYR A 93 7.81 4.93 -9.00
C TYR A 93 7.44 6.33 -9.51
N GLU A 94 6.65 6.43 -10.58
CA GLU A 94 6.24 7.74 -11.11
C GLU A 94 5.31 8.53 -10.17
N LEU A 95 4.41 7.86 -9.45
CA LEU A 95 3.47 8.54 -8.53
C LEU A 95 4.08 8.87 -7.17
N TYR A 96 5.00 8.02 -6.70
CA TYR A 96 5.55 8.10 -5.36
C TYR A 96 7.02 8.56 -5.36
N ALA A 97 7.64 8.86 -6.51
CA ALA A 97 9.04 9.31 -6.63
C ALA A 97 9.38 10.46 -5.68
N ASP A 98 8.53 11.49 -5.60
CA ASP A 98 8.76 12.64 -4.73
C ASP A 98 8.69 12.26 -3.23
N PHE A 99 7.96 11.19 -2.89
CA PHE A 99 7.81 10.69 -1.52
C PHE A 99 8.90 9.68 -1.13
N LEU A 100 9.41 8.90 -2.10
CA LEU A 100 10.41 7.85 -1.89
C LEU A 100 11.84 8.38 -1.98
N SER A 101 12.10 9.42 -2.76
CA SER A 101 13.42 10.09 -2.82
C SER A 101 13.78 10.80 -1.50
N ALA A 102 12.81 11.05 -0.62
CA ALA A 102 13.04 11.55 0.73
C ALA A 102 13.57 10.46 1.70
N LEU A 103 13.56 9.18 1.30
CA LEU A 103 14.10 8.07 2.11
C LEU A 103 15.62 7.86 1.92
N GLU A 104 16.23 8.51 0.91
CA GLU A 104 17.68 8.45 0.63
C GLU A 104 18.47 9.63 1.25
N ARG A 105 17.83 10.48 2.07
CA ARG A 105 18.48 11.59 2.79
C ARG A 105 18.45 11.40 4.30
#